data_AF-A0A8X7BQH4-F1
#
_entry.id   AF-A0A8X7BQH4-F1
#
_cell.length_a   1.000
_cell.length_b   1.000
_cell.length_c   1.000
_cell.angle_alpha   90.00
_cell.angle_beta   90.00
_cell.angle_gamma   90.00
#
_symmetry.space_group_name_H-M   'P 1'
#
loop_
_entity.id
_entity.type
_entity.pdbx_description
1 polymer ?
#
loop_
_entity_poly.entity_id
_entity_poly.type
_entity_poly.pdbx_seq_one_letter_code
_entity_poly.pdbx_strand_id
1 'polypeptide(L)'
;MSPTQVRTISEYGVWIVVSCADINRFEKDMKKMSIDNFSKDYEKKKVQRFICNVYNADNVIDVDAARLQMFIDLYAISDVNEAFDRKKLRNFYASNLPPCKSELLQQFLRANYTCTIWNNAHLKNPATYQPENNGWAFENDKYHFKWFEGDQLPSNVSDSLKTQSSM
;
A
#
# COMPACT_ATOMS: atom_id res chain seq x y z
N MET A 1 -16.54 4.07 26.17
CA MET A 1 -15.70 5.02 25.41
C MET A 1 -15.60 4.51 23.99
N SER A 2 -16.10 5.23 22.99
CA SER A 2 -15.95 4.80 21.59
C SER A 2 -14.50 4.98 21.14
N PRO A 3 -13.96 4.15 20.24
CA PRO A 3 -12.60 4.30 19.76
C PRO A 3 -12.46 5.63 19.00
N THR A 4 -11.51 6.47 19.40
CA THR A 4 -11.18 7.70 18.69
C THR A 4 -10.62 7.33 17.32
N GLN A 5 -11.31 7.69 16.25
CA GLN A 5 -10.84 7.50 14.88
C GLN A 5 -9.84 8.62 14.56
N VAL A 6 -8.58 8.29 14.28
CA VAL A 6 -7.59 9.27 13.84
C VAL A 6 -7.71 9.43 12.33
N ARG A 7 -8.00 10.65 11.89
CA ARG A 7 -8.18 11.04 10.49
C ARG A 7 -6.93 11.76 10.03
N THR A 8 -6.19 11.21 9.06
CA THR A 8 -5.13 11.94 8.35
C THR A 8 -5.56 12.22 6.92
N ILE A 9 -5.24 13.43 6.44
CA ILE A 9 -5.66 13.96 5.15
C ILE A 9 -4.50 13.78 4.18
N SER A 10 -4.73 13.15 3.02
CA SER A 10 -3.88 13.30 1.85
C SER A 10 -4.71 13.92 0.71
N GLU A 11 -4.09 14.72 -0.14
CA GLU A 11 -4.72 15.43 -1.27
C GLU A 11 -5.36 14.47 -2.31
N TYR A 12 -5.19 13.15 -2.14
CA TYR A 12 -5.74 12.11 -3.01
C TYR A 12 -6.92 11.34 -2.40
N GLY A 13 -7.47 11.78 -1.26
CA GLY A 13 -8.75 11.29 -0.75
C GLY A 13 -8.77 9.83 -0.27
N VAL A 14 -7.61 9.22 0.03
CA VAL A 14 -7.54 7.85 0.56
C VAL A 14 -7.73 7.88 2.08
N TRP A 15 -8.93 7.55 2.54
CA TRP A 15 -9.24 7.35 3.96
C TRP A 15 -8.97 5.90 4.35
N ILE A 16 -7.79 5.58 4.87
CA ILE A 16 -7.64 4.34 5.64
C ILE A 16 -8.10 4.64 7.07
N VAL A 17 -9.35 4.28 7.40
CA VAL A 17 -9.86 4.38 8.77
C VAL A 17 -9.26 3.23 9.57
N VAL A 18 -8.11 3.47 10.19
CA VAL A 18 -7.44 2.50 11.07
C VAL A 18 -7.88 2.78 12.51
N SER A 19 -8.33 1.75 13.24
CA SER A 19 -8.65 1.92 14.67
C SER A 19 -7.37 2.25 15.46
N CYS A 20 -7.46 2.98 16.57
CA CYS A 20 -6.27 3.25 17.41
C CYS A 20 -5.55 1.98 17.88
N ALA A 21 -6.26 0.86 18.03
CA ALA A 21 -5.65 -0.42 18.40
C ALA A 21 -4.77 -0.97 17.27
N ASP A 22 -5.24 -0.84 16.02
CA ASP A 22 -4.50 -1.27 14.83
C ASP A 22 -3.30 -0.36 14.56
N ILE A 23 -3.44 0.95 14.82
CA ILE A 23 -2.31 1.91 14.76
C ILE A 23 -1.24 1.53 15.77
N ASN A 24 -1.60 1.29 17.04
CA ASN A 24 -0.62 0.94 18.07
C ASN A 24 0.10 -0.38 17.78
N ARG A 25 -0.61 -1.36 17.20
CA ARG A 25 -0.02 -2.63 16.78
C ARG A 25 0.94 -2.43 15.61
N PHE A 26 0.53 -1.66 14.60
CA PHE A 26 1.34 -1.32 13.45
C PHE A 26 2.60 -0.53 13.85
N GLU A 27 2.49 0.48 14.71
CA GLU A 27 3.63 1.26 15.21
C GLU A 27 4.64 0.39 15.96
N LYS A 28 4.17 -0.54 16.80
CA LYS A 28 5.03 -1.47 17.55
C LYS A 28 5.80 -2.40 16.61
N ASP A 29 5.16 -2.85 15.54
CA ASP A 29 5.77 -3.74 14.55
C ASP A 29 6.73 -2.96 13.63
N MET A 30 6.37 -1.75 13.20
CA MET A 30 7.22 -0.85 12.41
C MET A 30 8.48 -0.40 13.17
N LYS A 31 8.38 -0.04 14.46
CA LYS A 31 9.54 0.39 15.27
C LYS A 31 10.62 -0.69 15.40
N LYS A 32 10.28 -1.97 15.19
CA LYS A 32 11.22 -3.10 15.28
C LYS A 32 11.80 -3.53 13.95
N MET A 33 11.26 -3.04 12.84
CA MET A 33 11.57 -3.56 11.52
C MET A 33 12.60 -2.64 10.83
N SER A 34 13.86 -3.06 10.79
CA SER A 34 14.85 -2.42 9.93
C SER A 34 14.56 -2.74 8.46
N ILE A 35 15.12 -1.94 7.53
CA ILE A 35 15.08 -2.24 6.08
C ILE A 35 15.56 -3.67 5.81
N ASP A 36 16.66 -4.08 6.43
CA ASP A 36 17.23 -5.42 6.28
C ASP A 36 16.26 -6.51 6.77
N ASN A 37 15.44 -6.20 7.78
CA ASN A 37 14.39 -7.10 8.26
C ASN A 37 13.16 -7.10 7.35
N PHE A 38 12.79 -5.99 6.71
CA PHE A 38 11.75 -5.99 5.68
C PHE A 38 12.14 -6.79 4.44
N SER A 39 13.45 -6.95 4.17
CA SER A 39 13.90 -7.88 3.14
C SER A 39 13.56 -9.34 3.46
N LYS A 40 13.22 -9.69 4.71
CA LYS A 40 12.83 -11.04 5.10
C LYS A 40 11.37 -11.30 4.74
N ASP A 41 11.15 -12.40 4.01
CA ASP A 41 9.84 -12.83 3.52
C ASP A 41 8.77 -12.94 4.63
N TYR A 42 9.18 -13.36 5.83
CA TYR A 42 8.28 -13.48 6.98
C TYR A 42 7.70 -12.15 7.46
N GLU A 43 8.51 -11.08 7.52
CA GLU A 43 8.04 -9.77 7.96
C GLU A 43 7.17 -9.10 6.87
N LYS A 44 7.51 -9.30 5.59
CA LYS A 44 6.62 -8.90 4.47
C LYS A 44 5.24 -9.53 4.59
N LYS A 45 5.15 -10.82 4.92
CA LYS A 45 3.88 -11.55 5.09
C LYS A 45 3.04 -11.01 6.26
N LYS A 46 3.65 -10.58 7.36
CA LYS A 46 2.93 -9.96 8.47
C LYS A 46 2.31 -8.62 8.08
N VAL A 47 3.09 -7.76 7.41
CA VAL A 47 2.60 -6.45 6.95
C VAL A 47 1.47 -6.64 5.95
N GLN A 48 1.64 -7.51 4.96
CA GLN A 48 0.59 -7.78 3.98
C GLN A 48 -0.68 -8.34 4.64
N ARG A 49 -0.54 -9.30 5.57
CA ARG A 49 -1.69 -9.82 6.34
C ARG A 49 -2.40 -8.72 7.14
N PHE A 50 -1.64 -7.84 7.81
CA PHE A 50 -2.24 -6.71 8.52
C PHE A 50 -3.03 -5.81 7.57
N ILE A 51 -2.46 -5.48 6.40
CA ILE A 51 -3.14 -4.69 5.38
C ILE A 51 -4.40 -5.42 4.89
N CYS A 52 -4.34 -6.70 4.55
CA CYS A 52 -5.52 -7.46 4.13
C CYS A 52 -6.64 -7.40 5.18
N ASN A 53 -6.31 -7.55 6.47
CA ASN A 53 -7.30 -7.43 7.55
C ASN A 53 -7.94 -6.02 7.62
N VAL A 54 -7.16 -4.95 7.41
CA VAL A 54 -7.70 -3.57 7.36
C VAL A 54 -8.75 -3.41 6.26
N TYR A 55 -8.62 -4.17 5.17
CA TYR A 55 -9.58 -4.19 4.06
C TYR A 55 -10.61 -5.32 4.17
N ASN A 56 -10.75 -5.97 5.33
CA ASN A 56 -11.67 -7.09 5.60
C ASN A 56 -11.41 -8.35 4.73
N ALA A 57 -10.17 -8.55 4.29
CA ALA A 57 -9.72 -9.74 3.57
C ALA A 57 -8.97 -10.71 4.50
N ASP A 58 -9.56 -11.05 5.65
CA ASP A 58 -8.89 -11.70 6.80
C ASP A 58 -8.22 -13.07 6.49
N ASN A 59 -8.68 -13.73 5.43
CA ASN A 59 -8.19 -15.05 5.00
C ASN A 59 -7.09 -14.98 3.93
N VAL A 60 -6.72 -13.77 3.49
CA VAL A 60 -5.75 -13.56 2.42
C VAL A 60 -4.50 -12.90 3.01
N ILE A 61 -3.33 -13.48 2.73
CA ILE A 61 -2.05 -12.90 3.17
C ILE A 61 -1.48 -11.98 2.10
N ASP A 62 -1.74 -12.26 0.84
CA ASP A 62 -1.16 -11.55 -0.31
C ASP A 62 -2.05 -10.37 -0.73
N VAL A 63 -1.51 -9.15 -0.69
CA VAL A 63 -2.30 -7.94 -0.99
C VAL A 63 -2.74 -7.85 -2.44
N ASP A 64 -1.98 -8.40 -3.39
CA ASP A 64 -2.38 -8.43 -4.80
C ASP A 64 -3.52 -9.43 -5.00
N ALA A 65 -3.47 -10.57 -4.31
CA ALA A 65 -4.57 -11.54 -4.32
C ALA A 65 -5.85 -10.96 -3.71
N ALA A 66 -5.76 -10.26 -2.58
CA ALA A 66 -6.89 -9.59 -1.97
C ALA A 66 -7.45 -8.50 -2.88
N ARG A 67 -6.57 -7.69 -3.48
CA ARG A 67 -6.93 -6.64 -4.43
C ARG A 67 -7.67 -7.20 -5.64
N LEU A 68 -7.17 -8.29 -6.21
CA LEU A 68 -7.78 -8.96 -7.35
C LEU A 68 -9.16 -9.51 -7.01
N GLN A 69 -9.30 -10.21 -5.88
CA GLN A 69 -10.60 -10.75 -5.45
C GLN A 69 -11.63 -9.64 -5.29
N MET A 70 -11.27 -8.56 -4.58
CA MET A 70 -12.15 -7.41 -4.39
C MET A 70 -12.49 -6.72 -5.72
N PHE A 71 -11.55 -6.64 -6.66
CA PHE A 71 -11.81 -6.12 -7.99
C PHE A 71 -12.81 -6.99 -8.77
N ILE A 72 -12.66 -8.32 -8.74
CA ILE A 72 -13.58 -9.26 -9.39
C ILE A 72 -14.99 -9.10 -8.83
N ASP A 73 -15.12 -9.03 -7.50
CA ASP A 73 -16.40 -8.90 -6.82
C ASP A 73 -17.08 -7.56 -7.15
N LEU A 74 -16.32 -6.46 -7.20
CA LEU A 74 -16.83 -5.12 -7.49
C LEU A 74 -17.17 -4.90 -8.97
N TYR A 75 -16.35 -5.42 -9.87
CA TYR A 75 -16.56 -5.27 -11.31
C TYR A 75 -17.63 -6.25 -11.83
N ALA A 76 -18.00 -7.28 -11.05
CA ALA A 76 -18.96 -8.31 -11.42
C ALA A 76 -18.59 -9.01 -12.74
N ILE A 77 -17.33 -9.41 -12.86
CA ILE A 77 -16.79 -10.06 -14.07
C ILE A 77 -17.57 -11.35 -14.35
N SER A 78 -18.29 -11.39 -15.47
CA SER A 78 -18.90 -12.62 -16.01
C SER A 78 -18.06 -13.28 -17.11
N ASP A 79 -17.17 -12.52 -17.76
CA ASP A 79 -16.23 -13.00 -18.80
C ASP A 79 -14.85 -12.38 -18.56
N VAL A 80 -13.83 -13.24 -18.38
CA VAL A 80 -12.45 -12.81 -18.09
C VAL A 80 -11.71 -12.27 -19.32
N ASN A 81 -12.23 -12.51 -20.53
CA ASN A 81 -11.60 -12.07 -21.78
C ASN A 81 -12.15 -10.73 -22.28
N GLU A 82 -13.13 -10.15 -21.60
CA GLU A 82 -13.69 -8.88 -22.02
C GLU A 82 -12.65 -7.75 -21.95
N ALA A 83 -12.79 -6.78 -22.85
CA ALA A 83 -12.02 -5.55 -22.78
C ALA A 83 -12.40 -4.80 -21.50
N PHE A 84 -11.39 -4.28 -20.80
CA PHE A 84 -11.65 -3.51 -19.58
C PHE A 84 -12.42 -2.23 -19.92
N ASP A 85 -13.64 -2.09 -19.40
CA ASP A 85 -14.46 -0.89 -19.58
C ASP A 85 -14.66 -0.18 -18.23
N ARG A 86 -14.00 0.97 -18.09
CA ARG A 86 -14.13 1.84 -16.91
C ARG A 86 -15.57 2.26 -16.62
N LYS A 87 -16.48 2.26 -17.60
CA LYS A 87 -17.89 2.64 -17.39
C LYS A 87 -18.67 1.62 -16.57
N LYS A 88 -18.22 0.36 -16.52
CA LYS A 88 -18.83 -0.69 -15.68
C LYS A 88 -18.53 -0.50 -14.20
N LEU A 89 -17.45 0.21 -13.86
CA LEU A 89 -17.06 0.57 -12.50
C LEU A 89 -17.95 1.69 -11.93
N ARG A 90 -19.22 1.40 -11.61
CA ARG A 90 -20.09 2.36 -10.91
C ARG A 90 -19.71 2.41 -9.42
N ASN A 91 -19.54 3.61 -8.88
CA ASN A 91 -19.21 3.85 -7.46
C ASN A 91 -17.93 3.16 -6.98
N PHE A 92 -17.00 2.87 -7.90
CA PHE A 92 -15.72 2.28 -7.58
C PHE A 92 -14.73 3.36 -7.16
N TYR A 93 -14.30 3.32 -5.90
CA TYR A 93 -13.17 4.10 -5.43
C TYR A 93 -11.97 3.18 -5.28
N ALA A 94 -10.87 3.51 -5.96
CA ALA A 94 -9.63 2.74 -5.84
C ALA A 94 -9.12 2.67 -4.39
N SER A 95 -9.49 3.65 -3.56
CA SER A 95 -9.23 3.67 -2.11
C SER A 95 -9.92 2.56 -1.33
N ASN A 96 -10.91 1.88 -1.91
CA ASN A 96 -11.59 0.75 -1.28
C ASN A 96 -10.84 -0.58 -1.51
N LEU A 97 -9.81 -0.57 -2.36
CA LEU A 97 -8.95 -1.72 -2.59
C LEU A 97 -7.69 -1.63 -1.72
N PRO A 98 -7.16 -2.75 -1.21
CA PRO A 98 -5.86 -2.76 -0.57
C PRO A 98 -4.80 -2.32 -1.57
N PRO A 99 -3.72 -1.64 -1.12
CA PRO A 99 -2.62 -1.26 -2.00
C PRO A 99 -2.04 -2.52 -2.67
N CYS A 100 -1.63 -2.40 -3.92
CA CYS A 100 -0.85 -3.48 -4.55
C CYS A 100 0.54 -3.60 -3.89
N LYS A 101 1.29 -4.68 -4.16
CA LYS A 101 2.64 -4.86 -3.60
C LYS A 101 3.59 -3.70 -3.93
N SER A 102 3.50 -3.17 -5.15
CA SER A 102 4.32 -2.03 -5.58
C SER A 102 3.97 -0.76 -4.78
N GLU A 103 2.68 -0.44 -4.63
CA GLU A 103 2.22 0.68 -3.79
C GLU A 103 2.63 0.49 -2.32
N LEU A 104 2.45 -0.71 -1.78
CA LEU A 104 2.81 -1.05 -0.40
C LEU A 104 4.31 -0.92 -0.16
N LEU A 105 5.15 -1.33 -1.11
CA LEU A 105 6.60 -1.17 -1.05
C LEU A 105 6.96 0.32 -0.98
N GLN A 106 6.40 1.15 -1.85
CA GLN A 106 6.70 2.58 -1.84
C GLN A 106 6.24 3.26 -0.54
N GLN A 107 5.09 2.86 0.01
CA GLN A 107 4.63 3.33 1.33
C GLN A 107 5.60 2.93 2.45
N PHE A 108 6.07 1.69 2.43
CA PHE A 108 7.03 1.20 3.41
C PHE A 108 8.35 1.98 3.34
N LEU A 109 8.88 2.18 2.14
CA LEU A 109 10.09 2.95 1.90
C LEU A 109 9.98 4.38 2.44
N ARG A 110 8.86 5.07 2.18
CA ARG A 110 8.61 6.42 2.71
C ARG A 110 8.54 6.46 4.23
N ALA A 111 7.81 5.51 4.82
CA ALA A 111 7.65 5.45 6.28
C ALA A 111 9.01 5.23 6.95
N ASN A 112 9.78 4.28 6.43
CA ASN A 112 11.10 3.97 6.97
C ASN A 112 12.11 5.14 6.84
N TYR A 113 12.11 5.85 5.72
CA TYR A 113 12.94 7.04 5.54
C TYR A 113 12.57 8.15 6.53
N THR A 114 11.27 8.42 6.66
CA THR A 114 10.76 9.40 7.63
C THR A 114 11.18 9.02 9.05
N CYS A 115 10.98 7.76 9.45
CA CYS A 115 11.42 7.25 10.75
C CYS A 115 12.93 7.42 10.97
N THR A 116 13.75 7.19 9.94
CA THR A 116 15.21 7.35 10.04
C THR A 116 15.58 8.80 10.35
N ILE A 117 14.96 9.78 9.68
CA ILE A 117 15.18 11.21 9.96
C ILE A 117 14.82 11.52 11.41
N TRP A 118 13.64 11.07 11.88
CA TRP A 118 13.19 11.35 13.24
C TRP A 118 14.08 10.71 14.31
N ASN A 119 14.52 9.47 14.10
CA ASN A 119 15.44 8.78 15.01
C ASN A 119 16.80 9.49 15.10
N ASN A 120 17.22 10.12 14.01
CA ASN A 120 18.49 10.84 13.91
C ASN A 120 18.35 12.36 14.08
N ALA A 121 17.18 12.86 14.50
CA ALA A 121 16.91 14.30 14.61
C ALA A 121 17.84 15.04 15.60
N HIS A 122 18.53 14.30 16.47
CA HIS A 122 19.54 14.81 17.38
C HIS A 122 20.92 15.04 16.72
N LEU A 123 21.14 14.55 15.50
CA LEU A 123 22.37 14.71 14.74
C LEU A 123 22.31 15.96 13.86
N LYS A 124 23.48 16.56 13.57
CA LYS A 124 23.58 17.72 12.65
C LYS A 124 23.06 17.41 11.25
N ASN A 125 23.26 16.18 10.79
CA ASN A 125 22.68 15.68 9.53
C ASN A 125 21.81 14.45 9.83
N PRO A 126 20.48 14.61 9.95
CA PRO A 126 19.59 13.51 10.32
C PRO A 126 19.29 12.55 9.16
N ALA A 127 19.46 13.01 7.92
CA ALA A 127 19.21 12.19 6.72
C ALA A 127 20.42 11.31 6.40
N THR A 128 20.30 10.01 6.63
CA THR A 128 21.32 9.01 6.27
C THR A 128 21.20 8.54 4.82
N TYR A 129 20.01 8.64 4.23
CA TYR A 129 19.69 8.16 2.89
C TYR A 129 19.12 9.28 2.03
N GLN A 130 19.12 9.09 0.71
CA GLN A 130 18.46 10.00 -0.23
C GLN A 130 16.97 9.65 -0.38
N PRO A 131 16.09 10.65 -0.49
CA PRO A 131 14.63 10.43 -0.60
C PRO A 131 14.22 9.66 -1.88
N GLU A 132 14.93 9.81 -3.00
CA GLU A 132 14.57 9.25 -4.32
C GLU A 132 14.56 7.72 -4.36
N ASN A 133 15.31 7.08 -3.46
CA ASN A 133 15.34 5.61 -3.29
C ASN A 133 14.44 5.15 -2.14
N ASN A 134 13.69 6.07 -1.53
CA ASN A 134 12.86 5.82 -0.37
C ASN A 134 11.41 6.27 -0.59
N GLY A 135 10.90 6.02 -1.79
CA GLY A 135 9.51 6.28 -2.16
C GLY A 135 9.15 7.74 -2.42
N TRP A 136 10.15 8.56 -2.72
CA TRP A 136 10.00 9.90 -3.27
C TRP A 136 10.55 9.97 -4.69
N ALA A 137 10.08 10.95 -5.47
CA ALA A 137 10.63 11.31 -6.76
C ALA A 137 10.95 12.81 -6.74
N PHE A 138 12.05 13.20 -7.39
CA PHE A 138 12.43 14.61 -7.54
C PHE A 138 12.07 15.08 -8.95
N GLU A 139 11.04 15.90 -9.06
CA GLU A 139 10.50 16.39 -10.34
C GLU A 139 10.09 17.86 -10.20
N ASN A 140 10.44 18.69 -11.19
CA ASN A 140 10.13 20.13 -11.21
C ASN A 140 10.62 20.85 -9.93
N ASP A 141 11.87 20.58 -9.53
CA ASP A 141 12.53 21.14 -8.34
C ASP A 141 11.79 20.87 -7.01
N LYS A 142 10.95 19.82 -6.96
CA LYS A 142 10.18 19.45 -5.78
C LYS A 142 10.17 17.94 -5.59
N TYR A 143 10.10 17.53 -4.32
CA TYR A 143 9.86 16.14 -3.97
C TYR A 143 8.37 15.84 -3.94
N HIS A 144 7.99 14.75 -4.61
CA HIS A 144 6.66 14.20 -4.59
C HIS A 144 6.71 12.74 -4.18
N PHE A 145 5.59 12.20 -3.70
CA PHE A 145 5.51 10.78 -3.40
C PHE A 145 5.58 9.96 -4.68
N LYS A 146 6.49 8.99 -4.71
CA LYS A 146 6.48 7.93 -5.72
C LYS A 146 5.42 6.92 -5.33
N TRP A 147 4.18 7.10 -5.78
CA TRP A 147 3.05 6.29 -5.30
C TRP A 147 3.15 4.82 -5.69
N PHE A 148 3.62 4.56 -6.91
CA PHE A 148 3.59 3.24 -7.55
C PHE A 148 4.64 3.17 -8.66
N GLU A 149 5.09 1.96 -8.97
CA GLU A 149 5.89 1.64 -10.15
C GLU A 149 5.17 0.55 -10.97
N GLY A 150 4.99 0.80 -12.27
CA GLY A 150 4.34 -0.11 -13.22
C GLY A 150 3.17 0.54 -13.97
N ASP A 151 2.36 -0.28 -14.63
CA ASP A 151 1.13 0.15 -15.29
C ASP A 151 -0.03 0.27 -14.30
N GLN A 152 -0.72 1.41 -14.29
CA GLN A 152 -1.79 1.67 -13.33
C GLN A 152 -3.07 0.88 -13.64
N LEU A 153 -3.28 0.50 -14.91
CA LEU A 153 -4.48 -0.18 -15.37
C LEU A 153 -4.14 -1.31 -16.34
N PRO A 154 -4.84 -2.45 -16.23
CA PRO A 154 -4.71 -3.55 -17.18
C PRO A 154 -5.26 -3.15 -18.56
N SER A 155 -4.75 -3.77 -19.62
CA SER A 155 -5.32 -3.61 -20.97
C SER A 155 -6.59 -4.45 -21.14
N ASN A 156 -6.56 -5.69 -20.64
CA ASN A 156 -7.68 -6.62 -20.61
C ASN A 156 -7.94 -7.11 -19.18
N VAL A 157 -9.18 -7.54 -18.88
CA VAL A 157 -9.52 -8.11 -17.56
C VAL A 157 -8.59 -9.29 -17.19
N SER A 158 -8.19 -10.09 -18.18
CA SER A 158 -7.26 -11.20 -18.01
C SER A 158 -5.86 -10.77 -17.54
N ASP A 159 -5.43 -9.54 -17.79
CA ASP A 159 -4.11 -9.06 -17.33
C ASP A 159 -4.06 -8.89 -15.81
N SER A 160 -5.19 -8.58 -15.16
CA SER A 160 -5.30 -8.58 -13.71
C SER A 160 -5.25 -9.98 -13.10
N LEU A 161 -5.59 -11.02 -13.87
CA LEU A 161 -5.57 -12.42 -13.43
C LEU A 161 -4.17 -13.05 -13.59
N LYS A 162 -3.40 -12.65 -14.61
CA LYS A 162 -2.06 -13.19 -14.90
C LYS A 162 -1.03 -12.87 -13.82
N THR A 163 -1.26 -11.84 -13.01
CA THR A 163 -0.35 -11.39 -11.95
C THR A 163 -0.15 -12.43 -10.82
N GLN A 164 -1.01 -13.48 -10.75
CA GLN A 164 -0.86 -14.58 -9.79
C GLN A 164 -0.03 -15.78 -10.28
N SER A 165 0.21 -15.92 -11.60
CA SER A 165 0.82 -17.15 -12.15
C SER A 165 2.34 -17.06 -12.36
N SER A 166 2.97 -15.95 -11.95
CA SER A 166 4.41 -15.73 -12.12
C SER A 166 5.06 -15.22 -10.84
N MET A 167 5.06 -16.06 -9.80
CA MET A 167 6.03 -16.08 -8.70
C MET A 167 6.25 -17.51 -8.23
#